data_AF-A0A936ET26-F1
#
_entry.id   AF-A0A936ET26-F1
#
_cell.length_a   1.000
_cell.length_b   1.000
_cell.length_c   1.000
_cell.angle_alpha   90.00
_cell.angle_beta   90.00
_cell.angle_gamma   90.00
#
_symmetry.space_group_name_H-M   'P 1'
#
loop_
_entity.id
_entity.type
_entity.pdbx_description
1 polymer ?
#
loop_
_entity_poly.entity_id
_entity_poly.type
_entity_poly.pdbx_seq_one_letter_code
_entity_poly.pdbx_strand_id
1 'polypeptide(L)'
;MHKLAAGLVKSGFRKDDIIALHAPNSATLLLLRLAAEKAGVISLLVPPAFSRLEVERISQQLSLAGAVVCADDRGRDVASGYVSGARQPSFALFSIGNSEGRRLPSCRCTARARMVRR
;
A
#
# COMPACT_ATOMS: atom_id res chain seq x y z
N MET A 1 13.88 -6.37 11.91
CA MET A 1 13.63 -4.98 11.48
C MET A 1 14.45 -4.57 10.24
N HIS A 2 15.78 -4.63 10.23
CA HIS A 2 16.60 -4.31 9.01
C HIS A 2 16.17 -5.05 7.73
N LYS A 3 15.87 -6.36 7.82
CA LYS A 3 15.41 -7.16 6.68
C LYS A 3 14.08 -6.65 6.08
N LEU A 4 13.15 -6.17 6.92
CA LEU A 4 11.87 -5.61 6.47
C LEU A 4 12.08 -4.27 5.75
N ALA A 5 12.89 -3.38 6.32
CA ALA A 5 13.22 -2.09 5.69
C ALA A 5 13.90 -2.31 4.31
N ALA A 6 14.86 -3.24 4.24
CA ALA A 6 15.48 -3.62 2.97
C ALA A 6 14.48 -4.23 1.98
N GLY A 7 13.48 -4.99 2.46
CA GLY A 7 12.39 -5.52 1.65
C GLY A 7 11.50 -4.44 1.05
N LEU A 8 11.19 -3.38 1.80
CA LEU A 8 10.44 -2.22 1.31
C LEU A 8 11.21 -1.50 0.21
N VAL A 9 12.49 -1.20 0.42
CA VAL A 9 13.34 -0.56 -0.61
C VAL A 9 13.46 -1.44 -1.86
N LYS A 10 13.67 -2.76 -1.70
CA LYS A 10 13.69 -3.72 -2.82
C LYS A 10 12.36 -3.80 -3.57
N SER A 11 11.25 -3.52 -2.90
CA SER A 11 9.92 -3.50 -3.53
C SER A 11 9.72 -2.27 -4.42
N GLY A 12 10.56 -1.25 -4.27
CA GLY A 12 10.58 -0.04 -5.09
C GLY A 12 10.15 1.23 -4.36
N PHE A 13 9.90 1.16 -3.05
CA PHE A 13 9.58 2.33 -2.25
C PHE A 13 10.79 3.27 -2.14
N ARG A 14 10.52 4.56 -2.27
CA ARG A 14 11.49 5.64 -2.15
C ARG A 14 11.26 6.43 -0.87
N LYS A 15 12.23 7.26 -0.53
CA LYS A 15 12.07 8.22 0.57
C LYS A 15 10.86 9.13 0.28
N ASP A 16 10.11 9.45 1.32
CA ASP A 16 8.90 10.28 1.32
C ASP A 16 7.68 9.66 0.61
N ASP A 17 7.75 8.38 0.21
CA ASP A 17 6.58 7.64 -0.24
C ASP A 17 5.63 7.37 0.92
N ILE A 18 4.32 7.37 0.63
CA ILE A 18 3.28 7.09 1.62
C ILE A 18 2.81 5.65 1.47
N ILE A 19 2.91 4.87 2.54
CA ILE A 19 2.37 3.51 2.62
C ILE A 19 1.21 3.46 3.63
N ALA A 20 0.05 2.96 3.19
CA ALA A 20 -1.08 2.74 4.07
C ALA A 20 -0.94 1.39 4.80
N LEU A 21 -1.02 1.39 6.13
CA LEU A 21 -0.98 0.18 6.95
C LEU A 21 -2.38 -0.03 7.54
N HIS A 22 -3.12 -0.98 6.96
CA HIS A 22 -4.50 -1.31 7.31
C HIS A 22 -4.57 -2.71 7.90
N ALA A 23 -4.32 -2.81 9.20
CA ALA A 23 -4.31 -4.09 9.93
C ALA A 23 -4.69 -3.85 11.40
N PRO A 24 -5.20 -4.87 12.12
CA PRO A 24 -5.40 -4.78 13.55
C PRO A 24 -4.05 -4.69 14.27
N ASN A 25 -4.12 -4.21 15.52
CA ASN A 25 -2.96 -4.09 16.38
C ASN A 25 -2.25 -5.44 16.51
N SER A 26 -0.99 -5.48 16.08
CA SER A 26 -0.15 -6.66 16.09
C SER A 26 1.32 -6.27 16.17
N ALA A 27 2.17 -7.19 16.63
CA ALA A 27 3.61 -6.98 16.61
C ALA A 27 4.13 -6.73 15.18
N THR A 28 3.55 -7.39 14.19
CA THR A 28 3.90 -7.21 12.77
C THR A 28 3.60 -5.81 12.27
N LEU A 29 2.44 -5.25 12.62
CA LEU A 29 2.08 -3.87 12.26
C LEU A 29 3.09 -2.86 12.84
N LEU A 30 3.47 -3.03 14.11
CA LEU A 30 4.46 -2.17 14.75
C LEU A 30 5.84 -2.31 14.10
N LEU A 31 6.27 -3.53 13.78
CA LEU A 31 7.55 -3.80 13.11
C LEU A 31 7.57 -3.21 11.69
N LEU A 32 6.46 -3.27 10.95
CA LEU A 32 6.31 -2.67 9.64
C LEU A 32 6.39 -1.14 9.73
N ARG A 33 5.73 -0.54 10.71
CA ARG A 33 5.82 0.90 10.97
C ARG A 33 7.27 1.32 11.19
N LEU A 34 7.98 0.66 12.12
CA LEU A 34 9.39 0.96 12.38
C LEU A 34 10.29 0.70 11.17
N ALA A 35 9.98 -0.32 10.36
CA ALA A 35 10.71 -0.61 9.14
C ALA A 35 10.47 0.44 8.04
N ALA A 36 9.26 0.98 7.93
CA ALA A 36 8.91 2.06 7.01
C ALA A 36 9.67 3.34 7.38
N GLU A 37 9.62 3.75 8.66
CA GLU A 37 10.38 4.92 9.14
C GLU A 37 11.88 4.75 8.89
N LYS A 38 12.42 3.55 9.11
CA LYS A 38 13.82 3.25 8.79
C LYS A 38 14.14 3.34 7.30
N ALA A 39 13.20 2.95 6.44
CA ALA A 39 13.35 3.08 4.99
C ALA A 39 13.13 4.51 4.49
N GLY A 40 12.72 5.45 5.36
CA GLY A 40 12.34 6.81 5.00
C GLY A 40 10.98 6.90 4.33
N VAL A 41 10.12 5.90 4.53
CA VAL A 41 8.76 5.81 3.98
C VAL A 41 7.77 6.24 5.06
N ILE A 42 6.82 7.10 4.69
CA ILE A 42 5.80 7.64 5.59
C ILE A 42 4.71 6.60 5.82
N SER A 43 4.53 6.21 7.08
CA SER A 43 3.52 5.24 7.48
C SER A 43 2.17 5.90 7.80
N LEU A 44 1.15 5.63 6.98
CA LEU A 44 -0.24 6.02 7.25
C LEU A 44 -0.97 4.88 7.95
N LEU A 45 -1.25 5.02 9.24
CA LEU A 45 -2.02 4.02 9.98
C LEU A 45 -3.52 4.19 9.71
N VAL A 46 -4.14 3.15 9.15
CA VAL A 46 -5.57 3.14 8.84
C VAL A 46 -6.28 2.15 9.77
N PRO A 47 -7.29 2.59 10.54
CA PRO A 47 -8.03 1.70 11.43
C PRO A 47 -8.68 0.54 10.68
N PRO A 48 -8.67 -0.70 11.21
CA PRO A 48 -9.30 -1.87 10.59
C PRO A 48 -10.81 -1.71 10.39
N ALA A 49 -11.47 -0.84 11.17
CA ALA A 49 -12.89 -0.55 11.08
C ALA A 49 -13.30 0.18 9.80
N PHE A 50 -12.35 0.80 9.08
CA PHE A 50 -12.67 1.56 7.87
C PHE A 50 -13.27 0.66 6.80
N SER A 51 -14.34 1.16 6.20
CA SER A 51 -15.02 0.53 5.08
C SER A 51 -14.20 0.66 3.80
N ARG A 52 -14.54 -0.18 2.81
CA ARG A 52 -13.94 -0.12 1.47
C ARG A 52 -14.07 1.27 0.84
N LEU A 53 -15.22 1.94 1.00
CA LEU A 53 -15.46 3.27 0.44
C LEU A 53 -14.58 4.35 1.09
N GLU A 54 -14.38 4.29 2.41
CA GLU A 54 -13.50 5.24 3.10
C GLU A 54 -12.04 5.05 2.66
N VAL A 55 -11.60 3.80 2.55
CA VAL A 55 -10.27 3.45 2.05
C VAL A 55 -10.05 3.93 0.62
N GLU A 56 -11.04 3.76 -0.25
CA GLU A 56 -10.99 4.25 -1.63
C GLU A 56 -10.84 5.78 -1.64
N ARG A 57 -11.59 6.51 -0.81
CA ARG A 57 -11.47 7.97 -0.69
C ARG A 57 -10.10 8.41 -0.19
N ILE A 58 -9.52 7.71 0.78
CA ILE A 58 -8.15 7.97 1.25
C ILE A 58 -7.17 7.80 0.10
N SER A 59 -7.29 6.72 -0.67
CA SER A 59 -6.41 6.46 -1.81
C SER A 59 -6.57 7.47 -2.95
N GLN A 60 -7.76 8.06 -3.11
CA GLN A 60 -8.01 9.11 -4.10
C GLN A 60 -7.43 10.47 -3.66
N GLN A 61 -7.48 10.76 -2.36
CA GLN A 61 -7.01 12.03 -1.80
C GLN A 61 -5.50 12.06 -1.59
N LEU A 62 -4.91 10.93 -1.21
CA LEU A 62 -3.48 10.80 -0.93
C LEU A 62 -2.78 10.04 -2.06
N SER A 63 -1.59 10.52 -2.45
CA SER A 63 -0.74 9.82 -3.41
C SER A 63 -0.04 8.63 -2.74
N LEU A 64 -0.79 7.57 -2.45
CA LEU A 64 -0.25 6.35 -1.86
C LEU A 64 0.65 5.60 -2.86
N ALA A 65 1.85 5.25 -2.41
CA ALA A 65 2.75 4.37 -3.15
C ALA A 65 2.39 2.88 -2.95
N GLY A 66 1.70 2.57 -1.84
CA GLY A 66 1.23 1.21 -1.59
C GLY A 66 0.34 1.10 -0.35
N ALA A 67 -0.21 -0.10 -0.17
CA ALA A 67 -0.97 -0.46 1.02
C ALA A 67 -0.60 -1.85 1.52
N VAL A 68 -0.74 -2.04 2.83
CA VAL A 68 -0.58 -3.30 3.52
C VAL A 68 -1.90 -3.64 4.20
N VAL A 69 -2.49 -4.78 3.86
CA VAL A 69 -3.77 -5.26 4.41
C VAL A 69 -3.59 -6.58 5.17
N CYS A 70 -4.60 -7.06 5.87
CA CYS A 70 -4.59 -8.44 6.38
C CYS A 70 -4.89 -9.47 5.28
N ALA A 71 -4.37 -10.69 5.43
CA ALA A 71 -4.63 -11.81 4.51
C ALA A 71 -5.97 -12.53 4.77
N ASP A 72 -7.00 -11.81 5.24
CA ASP A 72 -8.35 -12.32 5.49
C ASP A 72 -9.37 -11.79 4.46
N ASP A 73 -10.63 -12.23 4.55
CA ASP A 73 -11.68 -11.79 3.62
C ASP A 73 -11.93 -10.29 3.67
N ARG A 74 -11.86 -9.69 4.86
CA ARG A 74 -12.06 -8.26 5.04
C ARG A 74 -10.91 -7.46 4.41
N GLY A 75 -9.68 -7.91 4.61
CA GLY A 75 -8.46 -7.38 4.01
C GLY A 75 -8.49 -7.43 2.49
N ARG A 76 -9.04 -8.50 1.90
CA ARG A 76 -9.26 -8.61 0.45
C ARG A 76 -10.28 -7.61 -0.07
N ASP A 77 -11.39 -7.42 0.65
CA ASP A 77 -12.41 -6.43 0.28
C ASP A 77 -11.85 -5.00 0.30
N VAL A 78 -11.16 -4.60 1.38
CA VAL A 78 -10.57 -3.26 1.48
C VAL A 78 -9.39 -3.04 0.52
N ALA A 79 -8.63 -4.10 0.20
CA ALA A 79 -7.59 -4.05 -0.83
C ALA A 79 -8.14 -3.63 -2.19
N SER A 80 -9.36 -4.07 -2.54
CA SER A 80 -10.00 -3.64 -3.77
C SER A 80 -10.26 -2.13 -3.79
N GLY A 81 -10.61 -1.53 -2.65
CA GLY A 81 -10.78 -0.07 -2.49
C GLY A 81 -9.48 0.70 -2.72
N TYR A 82 -8.38 0.22 -2.15
CA TYR A 82 -7.06 0.82 -2.39
C TYR A 82 -6.66 0.78 -3.87
N VAL A 83 -6.87 -0.36 -4.54
CA VAL A 83 -6.54 -0.51 -5.97
C VAL A 83 -7.44 0.37 -6.84
N SER A 84 -8.74 0.45 -6.54
CA SER A 84 -9.68 1.31 -7.27
C SER A 84 -9.36 2.80 -7.13
N GLY A 85 -8.91 3.23 -5.94
CA GLY A 85 -8.52 4.61 -5.69
C GLY A 85 -7.06 4.92 -6.04
N ALA A 86 -6.26 3.95 -6.48
CA ALA A 86 -4.83 4.14 -6.70
C ALA A 86 -4.56 5.12 -7.85
N ARG A 87 -3.93 6.25 -7.53
CA ARG A 87 -3.57 7.28 -8.51
C ARG A 87 -2.18 7.06 -9.13
N GLN A 88 -1.31 6.34 -8.44
CA GLN A 88 0.06 6.06 -8.89
C GLN A 88 0.09 4.79 -9.78
N PRO A 89 0.82 4.81 -10.91
CA PRO A 89 0.93 3.65 -11.79
C PRO A 89 1.74 2.49 -11.16
N SER A 90 2.54 2.76 -10.13
CA SER A 90 3.39 1.78 -9.43
C SER A 90 2.88 1.45 -8.03
N PHE A 91 1.58 1.25 -7.87
CA PHE A 91 0.97 0.90 -6.58
C PHE A 91 1.36 -0.51 -6.11
N ALA A 92 1.90 -0.64 -4.89
CA ALA A 92 2.27 -1.93 -4.30
C ALA A 92 1.29 -2.34 -3.19
N LEU A 93 0.68 -3.52 -3.33
CA LEU A 93 -0.17 -4.11 -2.30
C LEU A 93 0.55 -5.27 -1.60
N PHE A 94 0.50 -5.30 -0.28
CA PHE A 94 1.03 -6.40 0.55
C PHE A 94 -0.03 -6.91 1.51
N SER A 95 0.14 -8.14 1.98
CA SER A 95 -0.71 -8.73 3.01
C SER A 95 0.11 -9.15 4.24
N ILE A 96 -0.49 -9.00 5.43
CA ILE A 96 0.02 -9.51 6.70
C ILE A 96 -0.68 -10.83 6.99
N GLY A 97 0.09 -11.86 7.32
CA GLY A 97 -0.43 -13.19 7.66
C GLY A 97 -0.26 -14.24 6.56
N ASN A 98 0.19 -13.84 5.36
CA ASN A 98 0.68 -14.74 4.34
C ASN A 98 2.07 -14.25 3.89
N SER A 99 3.08 -15.12 3.89
CA SER A 99 4.48 -14.75 3.60
C SER A 99 4.74 -14.37 2.13
N GLU A 100 3.73 -14.49 1.27
CA GLU A 100 3.79 -14.05 -0.12
C GLU A 100 3.38 -12.58 -0.25
N GLY A 101 4.36 -11.69 -0.21
CA GLY A 101 4.21 -10.32 -0.70
C GLY A 101 3.94 -10.35 -2.20
N ARG A 102 2.69 -10.56 -2.60
CA ARG A 102 2.30 -10.64 -4.00
C ARG A 102 2.09 -9.24 -4.54
N ARG A 103 3.01 -8.78 -5.40
CA ARG A 103 2.75 -7.65 -6.30
C ARG A 103 1.59 -8.09 -7.21
N LEU A 104 0.35 -7.69 -6.92
CA LEU A 104 -0.78 -8.03 -7.79
C LEU A 104 -0.50 -7.43 -9.18
N PRO A 105 -0.48 -8.23 -10.25
CA PRO A 105 -0.19 -7.75 -11.60
C PRO A 105 -1.47 -7.17 -12.22
N SER A 106 -2.08 -6.14 -11.62
CA SER A 106 -3.36 -5.62 -12.11
C SER A 106 -3.38 -4.13 -12.44
N CYS A 107 -2.24 -3.47 -12.58
CA CYS A 107 -2.16 -2.17 -13.26
C CYS A 107 -1.09 -2.15 -14.34
N ARG A 108 -1.24 -3.01 -15.35
CA ARG A 108 -1.10 -2.51 -16.73
C ARG A 108 -2.41 -1.81 -17.08
N CYS A 109 -2.62 -0.60 -16.56
CA CYS A 109 -3.47 0.33 -17.29
C CYS A 109 -2.65 0.84 -18.47
N THR A 110 -2.73 0.09 -19.57
CA THR A 110 -2.68 0.66 -20.92
C THR A 110 -3.82 1.67 -21.05
N ALA A 111 -3.67 2.84 -20.43
CA ALA A 111 -4.42 4.04 -20.75
C ALA A 111 -3.39 4.99 -21.38
N ARG A 112 -3.37 4.98 -22.71
CA ARG A 112 -2.56 5.81 -23.60
C ARG A 112 -2.26 7.18 -22.98
N ALA A 113 -0.97 7.47 -22.79
CA ALA A 113 -0.48 8.84 -22.87
C ALA A 113 -0.84 9.38 -24.26
N ARG A 114 -1.96 10.09 -24.38
CA ARG A 114 -2.23 10.90 -25.55
C ARG A 114 -1.53 12.23 -25.32
N MET A 115 -0.33 12.28 -25.88
CA MET A 115 0.41 13.48 -26.24
C MET A 115 -0.54 14.57 -26.78
N VAL A 116 -0.61 15.72 -26.11
CA VAL A 116 -0.95 16.99 -26.77
C VAL A 116 0.12 17.98 -26.34
N ARG A 117 0.97 18.29 -27.32
CA ARG A 117 1.94 19.38 -27.29
C ARG A 117 1.22 20.68 -27.63
N ARG A 118 1.79 21.76 -27.06
CA ARG A 118 1.61 23.20 -27.33
C ARG A 118 0.49 23.86 -26.53
#